data_AF-A0A2I1HW50-F1
#
_entry.id   AF-A0A2I1HW50-F1
#
_cell.length_a   1.000
_cell.length_b   1.000
_cell.length_c   1.000
_cell.angle_alpha   90.00
_cell.angle_beta   90.00
_cell.angle_gamma   90.00
#
_symmetry.space_group_name_H-M   'P 1'
#
loop_
_entity.id
_entity.type
_entity.pdbx_description
1 polymer ?
#
loop_
_entity_poly.entity_id
_entity_poly.type
_entity_poly.pdbx_seq_one_letter_code
_entity_poly.pdbx_strand_id
1 'polypeptide(L)'
;MSDIYNEQEEIKNRHEIEKHNELREKYQEDPSCLKCYSTDKIEIGDWFKRFWKILQKVVGEAKSYNRNTYVKLLEYIILTRKDGEEKYPSSKKKRDREFKKRREEGEKLLDIIVMSIRYRNEPDYRKVGIISVIKVICEHYILNENDELILNDKAEENLLGNKELLTYGYIIEDDELDIRFAKFEEWLDEKES
;
A
#
# COMPACT_ATOMS: atom_id res chain seq x y z
N MET A 1 -12.23 7.72 -12.36
CA MET A 1 -11.89 6.41 -12.94
C MET A 1 -10.66 5.87 -12.26
N SER A 2 -10.75 4.66 -11.73
CA SER A 2 -9.67 3.94 -11.08
C SER A 2 -8.82 3.23 -12.14
N ASP A 3 -7.56 3.62 -12.24
CA ASP A 3 -6.56 3.08 -13.16
C ASP A 3 -6.18 1.62 -12.87
N ILE A 4 -6.63 1.08 -11.73
CA ILE A 4 -6.31 -0.27 -11.23
C ILE A 4 -7.39 -1.28 -11.58
N TYR A 5 -8.66 -0.85 -11.61
CA TYR A 5 -9.79 -1.78 -11.53
C TYR A 5 -9.92 -2.67 -12.77
N ASN A 6 -9.81 -2.07 -13.97
CA ASN A 6 -9.90 -2.82 -15.22
C ASN A 6 -8.72 -3.78 -15.39
N GLU A 7 -7.51 -3.33 -15.05
CA GLU A 7 -6.30 -4.17 -15.10
C GLU A 7 -6.43 -5.39 -14.16
N GLN A 8 -6.90 -5.16 -12.93
CA GLN A 8 -7.16 -6.25 -11.97
C GLN A 8 -8.19 -7.25 -12.49
N GLU A 9 -9.29 -6.78 -13.08
CA GLU A 9 -10.35 -7.67 -13.57
C GLU A 9 -9.85 -8.54 -14.74
N GLU A 10 -9.02 -7.99 -15.63
CA GLU A 10 -8.37 -8.76 -16.70
C GLU A 10 -7.38 -9.80 -16.15
N ILE A 11 -6.53 -9.42 -15.19
CA ILE A 11 -5.58 -10.32 -14.52
C ILE A 11 -6.33 -11.49 -13.86
N LYS A 12 -7.39 -11.17 -13.10
CA LYS A 12 -8.23 -12.15 -12.41
C LYS A 12 -8.91 -13.11 -13.37
N ASN A 13 -9.51 -12.61 -14.45
CA ASN A 13 -10.18 -13.45 -15.43
C ASN A 13 -9.20 -14.42 -16.11
N ARG A 14 -8.01 -13.93 -16.50
CA ARG A 14 -6.96 -14.79 -17.05
C ARG A 14 -6.49 -15.83 -16.04
N HIS A 15 -6.22 -15.42 -14.80
CA HIS A 15 -5.78 -16.34 -13.75
C HIS A 15 -6.79 -17.46 -13.47
N GLU A 16 -8.08 -17.13 -13.37
CA GLU A 16 -9.13 -18.11 -13.12
C GLU A 16 -9.21 -19.14 -14.25
N ILE A 17 -9.13 -18.69 -15.51
CA ILE A 17 -9.15 -19.60 -16.66
C ILE A 17 -7.88 -20.45 -16.69
N GLU A 18 -6.71 -19.83 -16.70
CA GLU A 18 -5.44 -20.51 -16.94
C GLU A 18 -5.05 -21.43 -15.78
N LYS A 19 -5.18 -20.96 -14.53
CA LYS A 19 -4.73 -21.70 -13.35
C LYS A 19 -5.80 -22.66 -12.83
N HIS A 20 -7.05 -22.22 -12.74
CA HIS A 20 -8.09 -22.98 -12.03
C HIS A 20 -8.96 -23.83 -12.94
N ASN A 21 -9.25 -23.38 -14.17
CA ASN A 21 -10.08 -24.13 -15.10
C ASN A 21 -9.23 -25.04 -16.02
N GLU A 22 -8.16 -24.51 -16.59
CA GLU A 22 -7.32 -25.23 -17.56
C GLU A 22 -6.09 -25.91 -16.94
N LEU A 23 -5.77 -25.59 -15.68
CA LEU A 23 -4.64 -26.17 -14.93
C LEU A 23 -3.29 -26.04 -15.68
N ARG A 24 -3.08 -24.91 -16.37
CA ARG A 24 -1.83 -24.63 -17.08
C ARG A 24 -0.65 -24.56 -16.11
N GLU A 25 0.51 -25.04 -16.55
CA GLU A 25 1.76 -24.94 -15.79
C GLU A 25 2.26 -23.48 -15.71
N LYS A 26 2.06 -22.70 -16.79
CA LYS A 26 2.35 -21.26 -16.85
C LYS A 26 1.04 -20.50 -16.99
N TYR A 27 0.84 -19.53 -16.10
CA TYR A 27 -0.39 -18.75 -16.03
C TYR A 27 -0.08 -17.33 -15.55
N GLN A 28 -0.96 -16.40 -15.87
CA GLN A 28 -0.96 -15.06 -15.28
C GLN A 28 -1.27 -15.16 -13.78
N GLU A 29 -0.40 -14.64 -12.91
CA GLU A 29 -0.66 -14.59 -11.47
C GLU A 29 -1.64 -13.46 -11.12
N ASP A 30 -2.62 -13.77 -10.27
CA ASP A 30 -3.57 -12.82 -9.68
C ASP A 30 -3.31 -12.74 -8.16
N PRO A 31 -2.72 -11.63 -7.66
CA PRO A 31 -2.47 -11.43 -6.24
C PRO A 31 -3.72 -11.44 -5.36
N SER A 32 -4.91 -11.22 -5.94
CA SER A 32 -6.21 -11.15 -5.26
C SER A 32 -6.92 -12.51 -5.13
N CYS A 33 -6.40 -13.56 -5.78
CA CYS A 33 -7.07 -14.86 -5.85
C CYS A 33 -7.26 -15.53 -4.48
N LEU A 34 -8.51 -15.67 -4.04
CA LEU A 34 -8.87 -16.25 -2.74
C LEU A 34 -8.57 -17.75 -2.63
N LYS A 35 -8.58 -18.47 -3.76
CA LYS A 35 -8.22 -19.90 -3.79
C LYS A 35 -6.73 -20.11 -3.54
N CYS A 36 -5.90 -19.23 -4.13
CA CYS A 36 -4.45 -19.30 -4.00
C CYS A 36 -3.96 -18.76 -2.65
N TYR A 37 -4.62 -17.71 -2.15
CA TYR A 37 -4.19 -16.96 -0.98
C TYR A 37 -5.26 -16.97 0.12
N SER A 38 -5.85 -18.13 0.39
CA SER A 38 -6.86 -18.27 1.44
C SER A 38 -6.34 -17.83 2.82
N THR A 39 -7.23 -17.17 3.57
CA THR A 39 -7.00 -16.76 4.96
C THR A 39 -7.32 -17.87 5.96
N ASP A 40 -7.91 -18.99 5.55
CA ASP A 40 -8.38 -20.06 6.46
C ASP A 40 -7.24 -20.72 7.24
N LYS A 41 -6.00 -20.57 6.75
CA LYS A 41 -4.79 -21.14 7.33
C LYS A 41 -4.00 -20.16 8.21
N ILE A 42 -4.50 -18.94 8.42
CA ILE A 42 -3.83 -17.93 9.23
C ILE A 42 -4.76 -17.35 10.28
N GLU A 43 -4.21 -17.03 11.44
CA GLU A 43 -4.90 -16.24 12.45
C GLU A 43 -4.80 -14.76 12.07
N ILE A 44 -5.95 -14.10 11.93
CA ILE A 44 -6.01 -12.68 11.62
C ILE A 44 -5.93 -11.89 12.93
N GLY A 45 -4.80 -11.23 13.15
CA GLY A 45 -4.59 -10.36 14.30
C GLY A 45 -5.53 -9.15 14.33
N ASP A 46 -5.84 -8.66 15.53
CA ASP A 46 -6.75 -7.53 15.74
C ASP A 46 -6.23 -6.22 15.12
N TRP A 47 -4.91 -6.05 15.05
CA TRP A 47 -4.26 -4.94 14.34
C TRP A 47 -4.78 -4.84 12.90
N PHE A 48 -4.82 -5.95 12.19
CA PHE A 48 -5.26 -6.01 10.80
C PHE A 48 -6.76 -5.76 10.68
N LYS A 49 -7.58 -6.30 11.59
CA LYS A 49 -9.04 -6.06 11.59
C LYS A 49 -9.36 -4.57 11.73
N ARG A 50 -8.62 -3.84 12.57
CA ARG A 50 -8.76 -2.39 12.72
C ARG A 50 -8.38 -1.66 11.44
N PHE A 51 -7.23 -1.99 10.84
CA PHE A 51 -6.85 -1.44 9.54
C PHE A 51 -7.91 -1.67 8.48
N TRP A 52 -8.41 -2.90 8.36
CA TRP A 52 -9.38 -3.27 7.36
C TRP A 52 -10.68 -2.47 7.53
N LYS A 53 -11.13 -2.29 8.78
CA LYS A 53 -12.31 -1.47 9.09
C LYS A 53 -12.15 -0.01 8.64
N ILE A 54 -11.00 0.60 8.90
CA ILE A 54 -10.73 1.99 8.48
C ILE A 54 -10.63 2.07 6.96
N LEU A 55 -9.87 1.17 6.34
CA LEU A 55 -9.70 1.13 4.89
C LEU A 55 -11.04 0.98 4.18
N GLN A 56 -11.89 0.05 4.62
CA GLN A 56 -13.21 -0.17 4.03
C GLN A 56 -14.16 1.02 4.25
N LYS A 57 -13.99 1.79 5.33
CA LYS A 57 -14.78 3.01 5.56
C LYS A 57 -14.39 4.14 4.60
N VAL A 58 -13.10 4.26 4.29
CA VAL A 58 -12.57 5.29 3.37
C VAL A 58 -12.74 4.86 1.92
N VAL A 59 -12.41 3.61 1.60
CA VAL A 59 -12.50 2.98 0.27
C VAL A 59 -13.68 2.00 0.30
N GLY A 60 -14.90 2.52 0.10
CA GLY A 60 -16.15 1.76 0.25
C GLY A 60 -16.25 0.50 -0.60
N GLU A 61 -15.58 0.48 -1.75
CA GLU A 61 -15.58 -0.64 -2.69
C GLU A 61 -14.67 -1.78 -2.25
N ALA A 62 -13.76 -1.56 -1.29
CA ALA A 62 -12.89 -2.60 -0.75
C ALA A 62 -13.74 -3.69 -0.09
N LYS A 63 -13.85 -4.84 -0.74
CA LYS A 63 -14.82 -5.89 -0.40
C LYS A 63 -14.21 -6.97 0.46
N SER A 64 -13.03 -7.44 0.11
CA SER A 64 -12.34 -8.50 0.84
C SER A 64 -10.83 -8.44 0.65
N TYR A 65 -10.12 -9.01 1.61
CA TYR A 65 -8.68 -9.22 1.58
C TYR A 65 -8.35 -10.71 1.50
N ASN A 66 -7.07 -11.02 1.29
CA ASN A 66 -6.57 -12.38 1.29
C ASN A 66 -5.24 -12.47 2.08
N ARG A 67 -4.59 -13.64 2.07
CA ARG A 67 -3.31 -13.84 2.77
C ARG A 67 -2.20 -12.91 2.27
N ASN A 68 -2.16 -12.56 0.99
CA ASN A 68 -1.17 -11.60 0.47
C ASN A 68 -1.39 -10.23 1.09
N THR A 69 -2.63 -9.74 1.13
CA THR A 69 -2.96 -8.46 1.75
C THR A 69 -2.44 -8.39 3.18
N TYR A 70 -2.73 -9.43 3.97
CA TYR A 70 -2.30 -9.52 5.37
C TYR A 70 -0.78 -9.53 5.53
N VAL A 71 -0.11 -10.44 4.83
CA VAL A 71 1.34 -10.65 4.97
C VAL A 71 2.11 -9.44 4.44
N LYS A 72 1.73 -8.90 3.28
CA LYS A 72 2.44 -7.76 2.68
C LYS A 72 2.22 -6.47 3.43
N LEU A 73 1.04 -6.29 4.04
CA LEU A 73 0.82 -5.15 4.94
C LEU A 73 1.71 -5.24 6.18
N LEU A 74 1.84 -6.43 6.78
CA LEU A 74 2.74 -6.63 7.92
C LEU A 74 4.22 -6.37 7.54
N GLU A 75 4.67 -6.91 6.40
CA GLU A 75 6.01 -6.64 5.85
C GLU A 75 6.24 -5.13 5.64
N TYR A 76 5.24 -4.43 5.09
CA TYR A 76 5.31 -2.98 4.87
C TYR A 76 5.45 -2.23 6.19
N ILE A 77 4.59 -2.53 7.18
CA ILE A 77 4.64 -1.87 8.49
C ILE A 77 6.00 -2.09 9.15
N ILE A 78 6.55 -3.31 9.10
CA ILE A 78 7.87 -3.62 9.66
C ILE A 78 8.98 -2.85 8.92
N LEU A 79 8.90 -2.76 7.60
CA LEU A 79 9.90 -2.07 6.77
C LEU A 79 9.93 -0.55 7.03
N THR A 80 8.76 0.06 7.21
CA THR A 80 8.60 1.52 7.36
C THR A 80 8.55 1.98 8.81
N ARG A 81 8.69 1.06 9.76
CA ARG A 81 8.78 1.40 11.19
C ARG A 81 9.99 2.29 11.47
N LYS A 82 9.74 3.35 12.22
CA LYS A 82 10.77 4.22 12.78
C LYS A 82 11.17 3.66 14.15
N ASP A 83 11.90 2.55 14.17
CA ASP A 83 12.48 2.07 15.43
C ASP A 83 13.53 3.08 15.91
N GLY A 84 13.47 3.47 17.19
CA GLY A 84 14.40 4.44 17.79
C GLY A 84 15.87 3.98 17.81
N GLU A 85 16.14 2.72 17.47
CA GLU A 85 17.47 2.13 17.30
C GLU A 85 17.91 2.02 15.84
N GLU A 86 17.46 2.92 14.97
CA GLU A 86 18.03 3.00 13.64
C GLU A 86 19.52 3.38 13.77
N LYS A 87 20.42 2.39 13.62
CA LYS A 87 21.88 2.59 13.60
C LYS A 87 22.21 3.52 12.44
N TYR A 88 22.21 4.82 12.73
CA TYR A 88 22.43 5.87 11.76
C TYR A 88 23.75 5.60 11.03
N PRO A 89 23.74 5.33 9.72
CA PRO A 89 24.96 5.27 8.95
C PRO A 89 25.71 6.60 9.10
N SER A 90 27.00 6.51 9.41
CA SER A 90 27.85 7.68 9.66
C SER A 90 28.01 8.58 8.44
N SER A 91 27.82 8.07 7.23
CA SER A 91 27.90 8.85 5.98
C SER A 91 26.52 9.15 5.37
N LYS A 92 26.29 10.41 5.00
CA LYS A 92 25.06 10.91 4.34
C LYS A 92 24.72 10.07 3.10
N LYS A 93 25.71 9.82 2.22
CA LYS A 93 25.54 9.02 0.99
C LYS A 93 25.05 7.59 1.25
N LYS A 94 25.47 6.96 2.36
CA LYS A 94 25.02 5.61 2.70
C LYS A 94 23.57 5.63 3.21
N ARG A 95 23.21 6.65 4.01
CA ARG A 95 21.82 6.90 4.43
C ARG A 95 20.90 7.06 3.25
N ASP A 96 21.21 7.96 2.33
CA ASP A 96 20.34 8.29 1.20
C ASP A 96 20.08 7.04 0.32
N ARG A 97 21.09 6.17 0.14
CA ARG A 97 20.93 4.90 -0.57
C ARG A 97 20.05 3.90 0.17
N GLU A 98 20.22 3.76 1.47
CA GLU A 98 19.42 2.85 2.29
C GLU A 98 17.95 3.32 2.37
N PHE A 99 17.72 4.61 2.54
CA PHE A 99 16.39 5.22 2.48
C PHE A 99 15.74 4.99 1.12
N LYS A 100 16.44 5.27 0.02
CA LYS A 100 15.93 5.04 -1.33
C LYS A 100 15.54 3.57 -1.54
N LYS A 101 16.40 2.63 -1.11
CA LYS A 101 16.14 1.19 -1.23
C LYS A 101 14.89 0.78 -0.44
N ARG A 102 14.76 1.24 0.82
CA ARG A 102 13.57 0.96 1.64
C ARG A 102 12.30 1.55 1.02
N ARG A 103 12.37 2.75 0.45
CA ARG A 103 11.25 3.37 -0.28
C ARG A 103 10.84 2.52 -1.48
N GLU A 104 11.79 2.12 -2.33
CA GLU A 104 11.53 1.27 -3.49
C GLU A 104 10.94 -0.09 -3.11
N GLU A 105 11.38 -0.68 -2.00
CA GLU A 105 10.82 -1.92 -1.45
C GLU A 105 9.41 -1.70 -0.89
N GLY A 106 9.19 -0.59 -0.17
CA GLY A 106 7.89 -0.21 0.37
C GLY A 106 6.85 0.01 -0.73
N GLU A 107 7.20 0.71 -1.81
CA GLU A 107 6.31 0.94 -2.95
C GLU A 107 5.92 -0.38 -3.65
N LYS A 108 6.84 -1.35 -3.75
CA LYS A 108 6.52 -2.70 -4.27
C LYS A 108 5.55 -3.44 -3.37
N LEU A 109 5.68 -3.31 -2.05
CA LEU A 109 4.76 -3.92 -1.10
C LEU A 109 3.36 -3.29 -1.21
N LEU A 110 3.28 -1.96 -1.27
CA LEU A 110 2.04 -1.23 -1.44
C LEU A 110 1.31 -1.60 -2.73
N ASP A 111 2.06 -1.76 -3.83
CA ASP A 111 1.54 -2.25 -5.11
C ASP A 111 0.84 -3.60 -4.94
N ILE A 112 1.53 -4.58 -4.32
CA ILE A 112 0.97 -5.91 -4.09
C ILE A 112 -0.23 -5.86 -3.13
N ILE A 113 -0.17 -5.04 -2.07
CA ILE A 113 -1.29 -4.90 -1.13
C ILE A 113 -2.53 -4.43 -1.88
N VAL A 114 -2.43 -3.36 -2.64
CA VAL A 114 -3.53 -2.79 -3.44
C VAL A 114 -4.01 -3.78 -4.50
N MET A 115 -3.08 -4.51 -5.15
CA MET A 115 -3.41 -5.55 -6.13
C MET A 115 -4.06 -6.81 -5.53
N SER A 116 -3.88 -7.06 -4.23
CA SER A 116 -4.44 -8.22 -3.54
C SER A 116 -5.84 -7.98 -2.95
N ILE A 117 -6.27 -6.72 -2.84
CA ILE A 117 -7.60 -6.37 -2.36
C ILE A 117 -8.61 -6.65 -3.47
N ARG A 118 -9.73 -7.28 -3.12
CA ARG A 118 -10.85 -7.41 -4.06
C ARG A 118 -11.81 -6.26 -3.87
N TYR A 119 -12.12 -5.59 -4.97
CA TYR A 119 -13.10 -4.52 -5.01
C TYR A 119 -14.45 -5.05 -5.48
N ARG A 120 -15.53 -4.46 -4.96
CA ARG A 120 -16.90 -4.79 -5.38
C ARG A 120 -17.21 -4.21 -6.75
N ASN A 121 -16.80 -2.97 -6.97
CA ASN A 121 -16.94 -2.16 -8.17
C ASN A 121 -15.68 -1.31 -8.33
N GLU A 122 -15.60 -0.51 -9.39
CA GLU A 122 -14.56 0.49 -9.57
C GLU A 122 -14.53 1.44 -8.35
N PRO A 123 -13.41 1.53 -7.61
CA PRO A 123 -13.32 2.39 -6.43
C PRO A 123 -13.28 3.87 -6.82
N ASP A 124 -13.76 4.73 -5.91
CA ASP A 124 -13.74 6.19 -6.09
C ASP A 124 -12.32 6.76 -6.16
N TYR A 125 -11.33 5.99 -5.68
CA TYR A 125 -9.93 6.34 -5.67
C TYR A 125 -9.14 5.64 -6.77
N ARG A 126 -8.18 6.37 -7.34
CA ARG A 126 -7.09 5.79 -8.16
C ARG A 126 -6.13 5.01 -7.28
N LYS A 127 -5.27 4.20 -7.90
CA LYS A 127 -4.24 3.40 -7.22
C LYS A 127 -3.44 4.22 -6.21
N VAL A 128 -2.93 5.36 -6.66
CA VAL A 128 -2.14 6.28 -5.84
C VAL A 128 -2.91 6.79 -4.63
N GLY A 129 -4.22 7.04 -4.78
CA GLY A 129 -5.10 7.43 -3.68
C GLY A 129 -5.26 6.35 -2.63
N ILE A 130 -5.51 5.11 -3.07
CA ILE A 130 -5.62 3.96 -2.18
C ILE A 130 -4.28 3.71 -1.46
N ILE A 131 -3.16 3.86 -2.17
CA ILE A 131 -1.81 3.80 -1.57
C ILE A 131 -1.65 4.87 -0.49
N SER A 132 -1.99 6.13 -0.76
CA SER A 132 -1.94 7.21 0.25
C SER A 132 -2.77 6.88 1.48
N VAL A 133 -3.98 6.35 1.30
CA VAL A 133 -4.84 5.92 2.42
C VAL A 133 -4.13 4.85 3.25
N ILE A 134 -3.58 3.81 2.62
CA ILE A 134 -2.86 2.73 3.32
C ILE A 134 -1.67 3.28 4.10
N LYS A 135 -0.87 4.16 3.49
CA LYS A 135 0.29 4.78 4.13
C LYS A 135 -0.10 5.55 5.39
N VAL A 136 -1.11 6.41 5.33
CA VAL A 136 -1.58 7.16 6.50
C VAL A 136 -2.07 6.23 7.60
N ILE A 137 -2.81 5.16 7.28
CA ILE A 137 -3.20 4.19 8.33
C ILE A 137 -1.95 3.58 8.97
N CYS A 138 -0.96 3.20 8.16
CA CYS A 138 0.25 2.54 8.63
C CYS A 138 1.13 3.42 9.55
N GLU A 139 1.16 4.73 9.32
CA GLU A 139 1.89 5.69 10.16
C GLU A 139 1.38 5.77 11.60
N HIS A 140 0.14 5.36 11.84
CA HIS A 140 -0.50 5.42 13.15
C HIS A 140 -0.44 4.10 13.94
N TYR A 141 0.30 3.11 13.44
CA TYR A 141 0.62 1.93 14.24
C TYR A 141 1.68 2.23 15.28
N ILE A 142 1.42 1.76 16.51
CA ILE A 142 2.37 1.76 17.62
C ILE A 142 2.54 0.34 18.15
N LEU A 143 3.67 0.07 18.80
CA LEU A 143 3.84 -1.11 19.63
C LEU A 143 3.35 -0.84 21.05
N ASN A 144 2.61 -1.79 21.63
CA ASN A 144 2.37 -1.80 23.06
C ASN A 144 3.52 -2.46 23.82
N GLU A 145 3.39 -2.54 25.14
CA GLU A 145 4.39 -3.15 26.04
C GLU A 145 4.64 -4.65 25.76
N ASN A 146 3.77 -5.31 25.00
CA ASN A 146 3.87 -6.72 24.63
C ASN A 146 4.37 -6.92 23.18
N ASP A 147 4.93 -5.88 22.55
CA ASP A 147 5.34 -5.88 21.14
C ASP A 147 4.19 -6.18 20.14
N GLU A 148 2.94 -5.87 20.53
CA GLU A 148 1.78 -6.01 19.64
C GLU A 148 1.46 -4.69 18.92
N LEU A 149 1.06 -4.80 17.66
CA LEU A 149 0.60 -3.67 16.84
C LEU A 149 -0.75 -3.14 17.34
N ILE A 150 -0.80 -1.87 17.74
CA ILE A 150 -2.03 -1.14 18.05
C ILE A 150 -2.19 0.02 17.07
N LEU A 151 -3.39 0.15 16.51
CA LEU A 151 -3.76 1.26 15.64
C LEU A 151 -4.54 2.32 16.45
N ASN A 152 -4.02 3.54 16.50
CA ASN A 152 -4.66 4.67 17.18
C ASN A 152 -5.87 5.19 16.38
N ASP A 153 -6.92 5.60 17.08
CA ASP A 153 -8.14 6.17 16.51
C ASP A 153 -7.88 7.45 15.66
N LYS A 154 -6.76 8.13 15.90
CA LYS A 154 -6.28 9.27 15.08
C LYS A 154 -6.16 8.94 13.59
N ALA A 155 -5.88 7.68 13.23
CA ALA A 155 -5.76 7.28 11.82
C ALA A 155 -7.05 7.55 11.04
N GLU A 156 -8.19 7.23 11.64
CA GLU A 156 -9.50 7.43 11.03
C GLU A 156 -9.85 8.92 10.93
N GLU A 157 -9.63 9.68 11.99
CA GLU A 157 -9.87 11.12 12.02
C GLU A 157 -9.02 11.87 10.98
N ASN A 158 -7.73 11.50 10.89
CA ASN A 158 -6.81 12.12 9.94
C ASN A 158 -7.22 11.87 8.49
N LEU A 159 -7.73 10.68 8.17
CA LEU A 159 -8.19 10.37 6.81
C LEU A 159 -9.50 11.07 6.46
N LEU A 160 -10.49 11.02 7.34
CA LEU A 160 -11.81 11.61 7.09
C LEU A 160 -11.76 13.15 7.06
N GLY A 161 -10.81 13.75 7.76
CA GLY A 161 -10.56 15.19 7.76
C GLY A 161 -9.53 15.68 6.72
N ASN A 162 -8.90 14.78 5.95
CA ASN A 162 -7.82 15.16 5.04
C ASN A 162 -8.35 15.92 3.82
N LYS A 163 -8.08 17.22 3.75
CA LYS A 163 -8.55 18.07 2.65
C LYS A 163 -7.98 17.68 1.30
N GLU A 164 -6.73 17.23 1.23
CA GLU A 164 -6.10 16.81 -0.03
C GLU A 164 -6.74 15.53 -0.55
N LEU A 165 -6.94 14.54 0.31
CA LEU A 165 -7.62 13.30 -0.04
C LEU A 165 -9.04 13.57 -0.53
N LEU A 166 -9.78 14.45 0.16
CA LEU A 166 -11.15 14.83 -0.22
C LEU A 166 -11.21 15.64 -1.52
N THR A 167 -10.18 16.46 -1.81
CA THR A 167 -10.17 17.37 -2.97
C THR A 167 -9.59 16.69 -4.21
N TYR A 168 -8.52 15.92 -4.06
CA TYR A 168 -7.70 15.39 -5.14
C TYR A 168 -7.74 13.86 -5.24
N GLY A 169 -8.26 13.17 -4.23
CA GLY A 169 -8.31 11.71 -4.18
C GLY A 169 -6.95 11.06 -3.92
N TYR A 170 -5.92 11.82 -3.48
CA TYR A 170 -4.62 11.32 -3.02
C TYR A 170 -3.96 12.39 -2.13
N ILE A 171 -2.92 12.01 -1.39
CA ILE A 171 -2.14 12.90 -0.51
C ILE A 171 -0.75 13.04 -1.13
N ILE A 172 -0.23 14.26 -1.20
CA ILE A 172 1.13 14.50 -1.72
C ILE A 172 2.10 14.38 -0.55
N GLU A 173 3.03 13.43 -0.63
CA GLU A 173 4.06 13.23 0.40
C GLU A 173 5.25 14.19 0.23
N ASP A 174 5.93 14.54 1.33
CA ASP A 174 7.10 15.43 1.33
C ASP A 174 8.19 14.93 0.39
N ASP A 175 8.41 13.61 0.35
CA ASP A 175 9.42 12.98 -0.49
C ASP A 175 9.01 12.89 -1.97
N GLU A 176 7.72 13.07 -2.28
CA GLU A 176 7.20 13.25 -3.63
C GLU A 176 7.37 14.72 -4.06
N LEU A 177 7.14 15.67 -3.15
CA LEU A 177 7.44 17.09 -3.38
C LEU A 177 8.92 17.29 -3.71
N ASP A 178 9.83 16.73 -2.91
CA ASP A 178 11.28 16.82 -3.15
C ASP A 178 11.67 16.29 -4.55
N ILE A 179 11.09 15.16 -4.97
CA ILE A 179 11.31 14.61 -6.32
C ILE A 179 10.76 15.54 -7.41
N ARG A 180 9.56 16.08 -7.20
CA ARG A 180 8.93 16.99 -8.16
C ARG A 180 9.72 18.29 -8.30
N PHE A 181 10.25 18.82 -7.19
CA PHE A 181 11.13 19.99 -7.20
C PHE A 181 12.46 19.69 -7.90
N ALA A 182 13.12 18.56 -7.59
CA ALA A 182 14.36 18.19 -8.26
C ALA A 182 14.19 18.07 -9.79
N LYS A 183 13.11 17.43 -10.25
CA LYS A 183 12.79 17.34 -11.69
C LYS A 183 12.49 18.69 -12.33
N PHE A 184 11.87 19.60 -11.57
CA PHE A 184 11.57 20.95 -12.04
C PHE A 184 12.84 21.79 -12.18
N GLU A 185 13.76 21.68 -11.23
CA GLU A 185 15.09 22.31 -11.30
C GLU A 185 15.88 21.77 -12.51
N GLU A 186 15.93 20.45 -12.72
CA GLU A 186 16.57 19.84 -13.90
C GLU A 186 15.98 20.38 -15.22
N TRP A 187 14.66 20.50 -15.30
CA TRP A 187 13.99 21.05 -16.48
C TRP A 187 14.29 22.54 -16.70
N LEU A 188 14.41 23.34 -15.64
CA LEU A 188 14.78 24.75 -15.73
C LEU A 188 16.20 24.91 -16.27
N ASP A 189 17.14 24.12 -15.75
CA ASP A 189 18.55 24.14 -16.21
C ASP A 189 18.67 23.79 -17.70
N GLU A 190 17.85 22.85 -18.19
CA GLU A 190 17.76 22.50 -19.61
C GLU A 190 17.17 23.61 -20.50
N LYS A 191 16.37 24.53 -19.93
CA LYS A 191 15.74 25.64 -20.67
C LYS A 191 16.55 26.93 -20.63
N GLU A 192 17.37 27.11 -19.60
CA GLU A 192 18.26 28.27 -19.44
C GLU A 192 19.67 28.06 -20.04
N SER A 193 19.97 26.85 -20.52
CA SER A 193 21.18 26.51 -21.31
C SER A 193 20.97 26.65 -22.82
#